data_AF-A0A8H6MPE6-F1
#
_entry.id   AF-A0A8H6MPE6-F1
#
_cell.length_a   1.000
_cell.length_b   1.000
_cell.length_c   1.000
_cell.angle_alpha   90.00
_cell.angle_beta   90.00
_cell.angle_gamma   90.00
#
_symmetry.space_group_name_H-M   'P 1'
#
loop_
_entity.id
_entity.type
_entity.pdbx_description
1 polymer ?
#
loop_
_entity_poly.entity_id
_entity_poly.type
_entity_poly.pdbx_seq_one_letter_code
_entity_poly.pdbx_strand_id
1 'polypeptide(L)'
;MANEAHQVSFEDLPSEIVLQIFSSISDLPTLDHLTIVSPNAFRVFHTYGPEIIHQVANKSVIRETLVLMRCVAFIRRSMPADKIEKTFEKFLRVHVMARGQLYESWPMRQCGMPRDFPTGRWSFRNLLRGGLDKECPAHAFSAREFLVTARRTAIRAEKCLARARAQYLDRVPACPAEKICYGMMPWNDRFEGVRFAPPDGEPFTWVEMQRMWRGFWRLQLLEEIRTAEAAGRLGWRPSKDPLVPRKSFEKQYFDWMTTRDIDWGGTIHELHMAEEFVKETTGAGAAGTSDEVTAPGMRGNGMLWPAKTERTKEMKSNPVWWIRHLKNHAPGWKVAYRLTAAPGSPLRFIPMSEFRKLGVFVWDFERLKDMGLLWYTPWKPSEFPVAGGDASTIVFTWRSYLDEAVLRAADSRAKEEWEAYHDDMRSRHGFHSEEFYVVGSDWMRFVRQRMYGLYEMDWIEKARVAVAAA
;
A
#
# COMPACT_ATOMS: atom_id res chain seq x y z
N MET A 1 35.51 52.42 13.82
CA MET A 1 34.09 52.07 14.00
C MET A 1 33.75 51.06 12.92
N ALA A 2 33.82 49.76 13.25
CA ALA A 2 33.48 48.70 12.32
C ALA A 2 31.95 48.62 12.24
N ASN A 3 31.43 48.73 11.03
CA ASN A 3 30.01 48.59 10.73
C ASN A 3 29.68 47.09 10.88
N GLU A 4 29.17 46.68 12.04
CA GLU A 4 28.63 45.33 12.23
C GLU A 4 27.45 45.17 11.26
N ALA A 5 27.70 44.54 10.12
CA ALA A 5 26.65 44.14 9.22
C ALA A 5 25.69 43.25 10.01
N HIS A 6 24.50 43.79 10.33
CA HIS A 6 23.41 43.02 10.92
C HIS A 6 23.14 41.83 9.99
N GLN A 7 23.63 40.67 10.41
CA GLN A 7 23.41 39.43 9.68
C GLN A 7 21.95 39.07 9.91
N VAL A 8 21.11 39.42 8.94
CA VAL A 8 19.67 39.12 8.97
C VAL A 8 19.51 37.62 9.18
N SER A 9 18.98 37.22 10.34
CA SER A 9 18.72 35.83 10.66
C SER A 9 17.32 35.43 10.25
N PHE A 10 17.12 34.15 9.95
CA PHE A 10 15.78 33.58 9.78
C PHE A 10 14.92 33.77 11.04
N GLU A 11 15.55 33.86 12.21
CA GLU A 11 14.89 34.10 13.50
C GLU A 11 14.30 35.50 13.65
N ASP A 12 14.75 36.46 12.84
CA ASP A 12 14.30 37.86 12.87
C ASP A 12 13.12 38.11 11.91
N LEU A 13 12.69 37.09 11.16
CA LEU A 13 11.60 37.23 10.19
C LEU A 13 10.25 37.50 10.89
N PRO A 14 9.44 38.44 10.38
CA PRO A 14 8.07 38.64 10.83
C PRO A 14 7.23 37.37 10.66
N SER A 15 6.23 37.20 11.53
CA SER A 15 5.35 36.02 11.52
C SER A 15 4.65 35.84 10.18
N GLU A 16 4.31 36.93 9.50
CA GLU A 16 3.69 36.97 8.18
C GLU A 16 4.57 36.31 7.12
N ILE A 17 5.89 36.57 7.17
CA ILE A 17 6.85 35.98 6.22
C ILE A 17 7.05 34.49 6.54
N VAL A 18 7.13 34.13 7.82
CA VAL A 18 7.21 32.72 8.24
C VAL A 18 5.96 31.94 7.80
N LEU A 19 4.76 32.54 7.89
CA LEU A 19 3.53 31.95 7.37
C LEU A 19 3.57 31.77 5.84
N GLN A 20 4.12 32.74 5.10
CA GLN A 20 4.33 32.58 3.66
C GLN A 20 5.32 31.44 3.34
N ILE A 21 6.39 31.31 4.13
CA ILE A 21 7.34 30.19 4.01
C ILE A 21 6.62 28.86 4.25
N PHE A 22 5.86 28.74 5.35
CA PHE A 22 5.06 27.55 5.63
C PHE A 22 4.07 27.23 4.50
N SER A 23 3.45 28.24 3.91
CA SER A 23 2.53 28.06 2.77
C SER A 23 3.22 27.47 1.53
N SER A 24 4.53 27.64 1.41
CA SER A 24 5.36 27.17 0.31
C SER A 24 5.93 25.76 0.54
N ILE A 25 5.83 25.20 1.76
CA ILE A 25 6.32 23.87 2.07
C ILE A 25 5.47 22.80 1.35
N SER A 26 6.17 21.83 0.77
CA SER A 26 5.60 20.77 -0.06
C SER A 26 5.18 19.51 0.69
N ASP A 27 5.57 19.33 1.96
CA ASP A 27 5.35 18.08 2.70
C ASP A 27 5.44 18.24 4.24
N LEU A 28 4.79 17.33 4.96
CA LEU A 28 4.71 17.35 6.42
C LEU A 28 6.06 17.07 7.13
N PRO A 29 6.94 16.15 6.65
CA PRO A 29 8.26 15.97 7.27
C PRO A 29 9.13 17.23 7.23
N THR A 30 9.16 17.95 6.12
CA THR A 30 9.89 19.22 5.99
C THR A 30 9.34 20.29 6.93
N LEU A 31 8.00 20.34 7.08
CA LEU A 31 7.35 21.21 8.05
C LEU A 31 7.82 20.90 9.48
N ASP A 32 7.86 19.62 9.89
CA ASP A 32 8.36 19.21 11.21
C ASP A 32 9.80 19.68 11.44
N HIS A 33 10.69 19.41 10.47
CA HIS A 33 12.09 19.82 10.57
C HIS A 33 12.23 21.34 10.72
N LEU A 34 11.47 22.14 9.98
CA LEU A 34 11.51 23.60 10.12
C LEU A 34 11.08 24.05 11.52
N THR A 35 10.03 23.42 12.08
CA THR A 35 9.58 23.73 13.45
C THR A 35 10.54 23.26 14.54
N ILE A 36 11.43 22.32 14.24
CA ILE A 36 12.48 21.87 15.17
C ILE A 36 13.69 22.80 15.11
N VAL A 37 14.10 23.20 13.91
CA VAL A 37 15.36 23.93 13.69
C VAL A 37 15.23 25.42 14.00
N SER A 38 14.04 26.02 13.80
CA SER A 38 13.80 27.44 14.03
C SER A 38 12.83 27.69 15.20
N PRO A 39 13.32 28.30 16.31
CA PRO A 39 12.46 28.78 17.39
C PRO A 39 11.35 29.73 16.92
N ASN A 40 11.63 30.61 15.96
CA ASN A 40 10.62 31.51 15.39
C ASN A 40 9.53 30.74 14.63
N ALA A 41 9.92 29.80 13.77
CA ALA A 41 8.97 28.91 13.10
C ALA A 41 8.14 28.09 14.10
N PHE A 42 8.76 27.61 15.17
CA PHE A 42 8.06 26.91 16.25
C PHE A 42 6.98 27.76 16.90
N ARG A 43 7.27 29.03 17.23
CA ARG A 43 6.28 29.95 17.81
C ARG A 43 5.11 30.20 16.87
N VAL A 44 5.38 30.51 15.61
CA VAL A 44 4.33 30.71 14.59
C VAL A 44 3.50 29.44 14.42
N PHE A 45 4.14 28.28 14.38
CA PHE A 45 3.44 26.99 14.30
C PHE A 45 2.62 26.68 15.56
N HIS A 46 3.08 27.08 16.75
CA HIS A 46 2.31 26.92 17.97
C HIS A 46 0.97 27.67 17.90
N THR A 47 0.97 28.87 17.31
CA THR A 47 -0.24 29.69 17.15
C THR A 47 -1.13 29.25 15.98
N TYR A 48 -0.54 28.91 14.83
CA TYR A 48 -1.27 28.67 13.56
C TYR A 48 -1.18 27.21 13.06
N GLY A 49 -0.70 26.29 13.90
CA GLY A 49 -0.37 24.92 13.52
C GLY A 49 -1.49 24.16 12.82
N PRO A 50 -2.75 24.16 13.32
CA PRO A 50 -3.86 23.49 12.65
C PRO A 50 -4.10 24.00 11.22
N GLU A 51 -4.02 25.31 11.00
CA GLU A 51 -4.16 25.95 9.68
C GLU A 51 -3.00 25.58 8.76
N ILE A 52 -1.75 25.64 9.27
CA ILE A 52 -0.54 25.28 8.51
C ILE A 52 -0.59 23.80 8.10
N ILE A 53 -0.89 22.89 9.03
CA ILE A 53 -1.04 21.45 8.74
C ILE A 53 -2.13 21.24 7.70
N HIS A 54 -3.28 21.92 7.84
CA HIS A 54 -4.37 21.79 6.88
C HIS A 54 -3.92 22.13 5.47
N GLN A 55 -3.17 23.23 5.32
CA GLN A 55 -2.66 23.67 4.03
C GLN A 55 -1.62 22.70 3.46
N VAL A 56 -0.59 22.34 4.24
CA VAL A 56 0.51 21.48 3.78
C VAL A 56 0.02 20.06 3.50
N ALA A 57 -0.82 19.49 4.36
CA ALA A 57 -1.35 18.14 4.17
C ALA A 57 -2.23 18.05 2.92
N ASN A 58 -3.10 19.04 2.66
CA ASN A 58 -3.95 19.05 1.46
C ASN A 58 -3.15 19.13 0.14
N LYS A 59 -1.91 19.65 0.17
CA LYS A 59 -1.00 19.72 -1.00
C LYS A 59 -0.16 18.45 -1.17
N SER A 60 0.22 17.81 -0.07
CA SER A 60 1.29 16.80 -0.04
C SER A 60 0.80 15.35 0.10
N VAL A 61 -0.44 15.17 0.53
CA VAL A 61 -1.01 13.87 0.89
C VAL A 61 -2.24 13.59 0.02
N ILE A 62 -2.38 12.36 -0.45
CA ILE A 62 -3.60 11.96 -1.17
C ILE A 62 -4.85 12.01 -0.28
N ARG A 63 -6.00 12.25 -0.91
CA ARG A 63 -7.28 12.40 -0.22
C ARG A 63 -7.61 11.23 0.71
N GLU A 64 -7.33 10.01 0.30
CA GLU A 64 -7.62 8.82 1.11
C GLU A 64 -6.76 8.74 2.36
N THR A 65 -5.47 9.09 2.25
CA THR A 65 -4.58 9.17 3.41
C THR A 65 -4.97 10.34 4.31
N LEU A 66 -5.41 11.48 3.74
CA LEU A 66 -5.96 12.60 4.51
C LEU A 66 -7.21 12.20 5.30
N VAL A 67 -8.09 11.39 4.72
CA VAL A 67 -9.24 10.82 5.42
C VAL A 67 -8.78 10.01 6.62
N LEU A 68 -7.82 9.10 6.43
CA LEU A 68 -7.26 8.28 7.51
C LEU A 68 -6.61 9.13 8.61
N MET A 69 -5.80 10.13 8.24
CA MET A 69 -5.18 11.08 9.17
C MET A 69 -6.22 11.84 10.00
N ARG A 70 -7.31 12.30 9.36
CA ARG A 70 -8.43 12.98 10.04
C ARG A 70 -9.19 12.03 10.95
N CYS A 71 -9.40 10.78 10.54
CA CYS A 71 -9.98 9.75 11.40
C CYS A 71 -9.11 9.49 12.62
N VAL A 72 -7.78 9.39 12.47
CA VAL A 72 -6.86 9.26 13.61
C VAL A 72 -7.00 10.45 14.56
N ALA A 73 -6.98 11.68 14.04
CA ALA A 73 -7.16 12.87 14.87
C ALA A 73 -8.54 12.90 15.55
N PHE A 74 -9.58 12.47 14.84
CA PHE A 74 -10.94 12.38 15.35
C PHE A 74 -11.06 11.36 16.48
N ILE A 75 -10.51 10.15 16.30
CA ILE A 75 -10.55 9.09 17.30
C ILE A 75 -9.68 9.46 18.51
N ARG A 76 -8.57 10.16 18.31
CA ARG A 76 -7.78 10.67 19.43
C ARG A 76 -8.55 11.70 20.25
N ARG A 77 -9.29 12.63 19.63
CA ARG A 77 -10.09 13.61 20.38
C ARG A 77 -11.39 13.06 20.96
N SER A 78 -11.85 11.90 20.50
CA SER A 78 -13.24 11.49 20.75
C SER A 78 -13.50 11.06 22.19
N MET A 79 -14.67 11.44 22.68
CA MET A 79 -15.21 11.18 24.02
C MET A 79 -16.48 10.30 23.96
N PRO A 80 -16.89 9.65 25.06
CA PRO A 80 -18.12 8.86 25.08
C PRO A 80 -19.39 9.64 24.67
N ALA A 81 -19.39 10.96 24.91
CA ALA A 81 -20.47 11.87 24.52
C ALA A 81 -20.45 12.25 23.03
N ASP A 82 -19.33 12.04 22.34
CA ASP A 82 -19.28 12.26 20.91
C ASP A 82 -20.20 11.26 20.20
N LYS A 83 -21.04 11.80 19.31
CA LYS A 83 -21.85 11.00 18.38
C LYS A 83 -20.95 10.36 17.32
N ILE A 84 -20.06 9.46 17.71
CA ILE A 84 -19.43 8.52 16.80
C ILE A 84 -20.50 7.54 16.32
N GLU A 85 -20.31 6.95 15.15
CA GLU A 85 -21.22 5.92 14.67
C GLU A 85 -21.39 4.80 15.70
N LYS A 86 -22.65 4.42 15.93
CA LYS A 86 -23.05 3.52 17.03
C LYS A 86 -22.48 2.11 16.89
N THR A 87 -22.03 1.75 15.69
CA THR A 87 -21.45 0.45 15.40
C THR A 87 -20.17 0.62 14.59
N PHE A 88 -19.27 -0.33 14.79
CA PHE A 88 -17.99 -0.40 14.10
C PHE A 88 -18.14 -0.50 12.56
N GLU A 89 -19.02 -1.36 12.06
CA GLU A 89 -19.25 -1.51 10.61
C GLU A 89 -19.71 -0.19 9.97
N LYS A 90 -20.57 0.55 10.68
CA LYS A 90 -21.04 1.85 10.20
C LYS A 90 -19.91 2.87 10.21
N PHE A 91 -19.05 2.87 11.22
CA PHE A 91 -17.86 3.72 11.24
C PHE A 91 -16.96 3.47 10.03
N LEU A 92 -16.64 2.21 9.72
CA LEU A 92 -15.85 1.89 8.54
C LEU A 92 -16.53 2.40 7.26
N ARG A 93 -17.84 2.14 7.11
CA ARG A 93 -18.60 2.50 5.91
C ARG A 93 -18.63 4.00 5.67
N VAL A 94 -18.81 4.77 6.74
CA VAL A 94 -18.96 6.22 6.67
C VAL A 94 -17.61 6.92 6.56
N HIS A 95 -16.58 6.44 7.27
CA HIS A 95 -15.35 7.22 7.48
C HIS A 95 -14.10 6.65 6.80
N VAL A 96 -14.05 5.35 6.50
CA VAL A 96 -12.85 4.69 5.97
C VAL A 96 -13.05 4.23 4.52
N MET A 97 -14.29 3.92 4.12
CA MET A 97 -14.59 3.11 2.92
C MET A 97 -15.18 3.89 1.74
N ALA A 98 -15.36 5.21 1.83
CA ALA A 98 -16.04 6.02 0.80
C ALA A 98 -15.26 6.22 -0.52
N ARG A 99 -14.56 5.20 -1.03
CA ARG A 99 -13.71 5.30 -2.22
C ARG A 99 -14.49 5.12 -3.53
N GLY A 100 -15.60 4.38 -3.53
CA GLY A 100 -16.42 4.15 -4.72
C GLY A 100 -17.26 5.35 -5.20
N GLN A 101 -17.24 6.48 -4.50
CA GLN A 101 -18.15 7.61 -4.76
C GLN A 101 -17.50 8.99 -4.77
N LEU A 102 -16.19 9.08 -4.53
CA LEU A 102 -15.48 10.35 -4.52
C LEU A 102 -15.04 10.80 -5.92
N TYR A 103 -15.14 9.95 -6.94
CA TYR A 103 -14.48 10.21 -8.21
C TYR A 103 -15.26 9.93 -9.49
N GLU A 104 -16.31 9.09 -9.48
CA GLU A 104 -17.06 8.77 -10.72
C GLU A 104 -18.59 8.81 -10.46
N SER A 105 -19.22 9.88 -10.97
CA SER A 105 -20.59 9.91 -11.52
C SER A 105 -21.85 9.55 -10.69
N TRP A 106 -21.90 9.74 -9.36
CA TRP A 106 -23.20 9.82 -8.66
C TRP A 106 -23.49 11.24 -8.15
N PRO A 107 -24.73 11.76 -8.27
CA PRO A 107 -25.09 13.00 -7.62
C PRO A 107 -24.88 12.82 -6.12
N MET A 108 -24.18 13.76 -5.48
CA MET A 108 -23.74 13.86 -4.06
C MET A 108 -24.77 13.51 -2.96
N ARG A 109 -25.94 12.95 -3.26
CA ARG A 109 -27.09 12.89 -2.35
C ARG A 109 -27.23 11.65 -1.48
N GLN A 110 -26.49 10.55 -1.70
CA GLN A 110 -26.89 9.28 -1.05
C GLN A 110 -25.82 8.46 -0.34
N CYS A 111 -24.55 8.88 -0.31
CA CYS A 111 -23.62 8.33 0.67
C CYS A 111 -23.19 9.38 1.66
N GLY A 112 -23.46 9.06 2.94
CA GLY A 112 -23.33 9.93 4.09
C GLY A 112 -21.91 10.29 4.48
N MET A 113 -21.02 10.54 3.52
CA MET A 113 -19.92 11.47 3.78
C MET A 113 -20.57 12.82 4.10
N PRO A 114 -20.38 13.39 5.31
CA PRO A 114 -20.89 14.71 5.61
C PRO A 114 -20.44 15.68 4.51
N ARG A 115 -21.33 16.56 4.03
CA ARG A 115 -20.98 17.60 3.04
C ARG A 115 -19.77 18.46 3.47
N ASP A 116 -19.43 18.40 4.75
CA ASP A 116 -18.37 19.13 5.45
C ASP A 116 -17.01 18.40 5.52
N PHE A 117 -16.82 17.27 4.82
CA PHE A 117 -15.67 16.39 5.03
C PHE A 117 -14.28 17.02 4.75
N PRO A 118 -14.15 18.07 3.91
CA PRO A 118 -12.99 18.96 3.93
C PRO A 118 -13.24 20.31 4.62
N THR A 119 -14.49 20.74 4.76
CA THR A 119 -14.90 22.09 5.17
C THR A 119 -15.89 22.01 6.31
N GLY A 120 -15.40 21.95 7.56
CA GLY A 120 -16.24 21.93 8.76
C GLY A 120 -15.62 21.11 9.89
N ARG A 121 -16.43 20.38 10.68
CA ARG A 121 -16.03 19.65 11.91
C ARG A 121 -14.84 18.68 11.73
N TRP A 122 -14.60 18.23 10.50
CA TRP A 122 -13.58 17.24 10.13
C TRP A 122 -12.32 17.85 9.48
N SER A 123 -12.24 19.17 9.37
CA SER A 123 -11.00 19.84 8.96
C SER A 123 -9.92 19.67 10.04
N PHE A 124 -8.64 19.58 9.64
CA PHE A 124 -7.53 19.62 10.60
C PHE A 124 -7.57 20.85 11.50
N ARG A 125 -8.04 21.99 10.98
CA ARG A 125 -8.28 23.22 11.75
C ARG A 125 -9.14 22.96 12.99
N ASN A 126 -10.21 22.18 12.85
CA ASN A 126 -11.13 21.86 13.94
C ASN A 126 -10.74 20.60 14.72
N LEU A 127 -9.98 19.68 14.11
CA LEU A 127 -9.53 18.45 14.76
C LEU A 127 -8.33 18.69 15.68
N LEU A 128 -7.45 19.62 15.32
CA LEU A 128 -6.16 19.86 15.98
C LEU A 128 -6.12 21.17 16.78
N ARG A 129 -7.19 21.98 16.74
CA ARG A 129 -7.40 23.06 17.71
C ARG A 129 -7.70 22.43 19.07
N GLY A 130 -6.67 22.24 19.87
CA GLY A 130 -6.83 22.02 21.31
C GLY A 130 -7.00 23.35 22.02
N GLY A 131 -7.98 23.47 22.92
CA GLY A 131 -7.90 24.44 24.01
C GLY A 131 -8.66 25.76 23.93
N LEU A 132 -9.78 25.87 23.19
CA LEU A 132 -10.75 26.97 23.43
C LEU A 132 -12.03 26.53 24.13
N ASP A 133 -12.39 25.25 24.02
CA ASP A 133 -13.46 24.67 24.80
C ASP A 133 -12.86 24.10 26.09
N LYS A 134 -13.35 24.57 27.25
CA LYS A 134 -12.92 24.14 28.61
C LYS A 134 -13.07 22.63 28.85
N GLU A 135 -13.65 21.90 27.91
CA GLU A 135 -13.89 20.45 27.95
C GLU A 135 -12.88 19.63 27.13
N CYS A 136 -11.90 20.25 26.46
CA CYS A 136 -10.88 19.51 25.72
C CYS A 136 -10.10 18.58 26.66
N PRO A 137 -10.18 17.25 26.48
CA PRO A 137 -9.57 16.32 27.41
C PRO A 137 -8.04 16.33 27.29
N ALA A 138 -7.34 15.95 28.36
CA ALA A 138 -5.87 15.92 28.44
C ALA A 138 -5.17 15.02 27.38
N HIS A 139 -5.94 14.23 26.62
CA HIS A 139 -5.47 13.36 25.54
C HIS A 139 -5.79 13.91 24.13
N ALA A 140 -6.23 15.17 24.02
CA ALA A 140 -6.53 15.81 22.75
C ALA A 140 -5.28 15.95 21.88
N PHE A 141 -5.40 15.59 20.61
CA PHE A 141 -4.28 15.53 19.68
C PHE A 141 -3.88 16.93 19.20
N SER A 142 -2.80 17.48 19.75
CA SER A 142 -2.30 18.79 19.35
C SER A 142 -1.74 18.78 17.92
N ALA A 143 -1.66 19.96 17.29
CA ALA A 143 -1.02 20.13 15.99
C ALA A 143 0.43 19.60 15.98
N ARG A 144 1.17 19.81 17.07
CA ARG A 144 2.55 19.31 17.21
C ARG A 144 2.60 17.78 17.27
N GLU A 145 1.78 17.16 18.10
CA GLU A 145 1.74 15.68 18.18
C GLU A 145 1.29 15.06 16.86
N PHE A 146 0.38 15.72 16.13
CA PHE A 146 0.00 15.33 14.78
C PHE A 146 1.20 15.34 13.86
N LEU A 147 1.94 16.44 13.84
CA LEU A 147 3.09 16.60 12.96
C LEU A 147 4.19 15.55 13.27
N VAL A 148 4.45 15.31 14.55
CA VAL A 148 5.38 14.24 14.99
C VAL A 148 4.89 12.86 14.55
N THR A 149 3.59 12.57 14.67
CA THR A 149 3.00 11.31 14.20
C THR A 149 3.13 11.17 12.69
N ALA A 150 2.88 12.23 11.93
CA ALA A 150 3.03 12.27 10.48
C ALA A 150 4.47 12.03 10.04
N ARG A 151 5.45 12.65 10.71
CA ARG A 151 6.87 12.39 10.45
C ARG A 151 7.27 10.96 10.80
N ARG A 152 6.86 10.44 11.96
CA ARG A 152 7.18 9.06 12.38
C ARG A 152 6.61 8.03 11.40
N THR A 153 5.38 8.22 10.93
CA THR A 153 4.77 7.35 9.93
C THR A 153 5.47 7.46 8.57
N ALA A 154 5.90 8.66 8.15
CA ALA A 154 6.67 8.83 6.92
C ALA A 154 8.04 8.12 6.98
N ILE A 155 8.80 8.30 8.08
CA ILE A 155 10.10 7.63 8.28
C ILE A 155 9.94 6.10 8.28
N ARG A 156 8.92 5.57 8.96
CA ARG A 156 8.65 4.12 8.97
C ARG A 156 8.29 3.61 7.58
N ALA A 157 7.52 4.38 6.83
CA ALA A 157 7.16 4.02 5.48
C ALA A 157 8.40 4.01 4.56
N GLU A 158 9.29 4.99 4.64
CA GLU A 158 10.55 5.00 3.92
C GLU A 158 11.45 3.81 4.28
N LYS A 159 11.62 3.51 5.57
CA LYS A 159 12.38 2.33 6.03
C LYS A 159 11.78 1.01 5.56
N CYS A 160 10.45 0.92 5.52
CA CYS A 160 9.75 -0.26 5.01
C CYS A 160 10.03 -0.47 3.51
N LEU A 161 9.99 0.61 2.72
CA LEU A 161 10.35 0.57 1.30
C LEU A 161 11.83 0.22 1.11
N ALA A 162 12.74 0.80 1.91
CA ALA A 162 14.16 0.46 1.88
C ALA A 162 14.42 -1.02 2.18
N ARG A 163 13.70 -1.60 3.16
CA ARG A 163 13.75 -3.03 3.45
C ARG A 163 13.31 -3.87 2.24
N ALA A 164 12.14 -3.56 1.67
CA ALA A 164 11.63 -4.28 0.51
C ALA A 164 12.57 -4.15 -0.71
N ARG A 165 13.20 -2.97 -0.88
CA ARG A 165 14.23 -2.74 -1.90
C ARG A 165 15.46 -3.63 -1.69
N ALA A 166 16.01 -3.63 -0.48
CA ALA A 166 17.14 -4.49 -0.14
C ALA A 166 16.80 -5.97 -0.41
N GLN A 167 15.59 -6.40 -0.06
CA GLN A 167 15.16 -7.79 -0.26
C GLN A 167 15.10 -8.23 -1.73
N TYR A 168 14.73 -7.35 -2.67
CA TYR A 168 14.76 -7.74 -4.09
C TYR A 168 16.14 -7.55 -4.73
N LEU A 169 16.96 -6.60 -4.25
CA LEU A 169 18.33 -6.40 -4.74
C LEU A 169 19.27 -7.52 -4.30
N ASP A 170 19.02 -8.11 -3.13
CA ASP A 170 19.71 -9.32 -2.67
C ASP A 170 19.38 -10.55 -3.53
N ARG A 171 18.29 -10.49 -4.33
CA ARG A 171 17.97 -11.56 -5.27
C ARG A 171 18.81 -11.43 -6.53
N VAL A 172 19.20 -12.59 -7.08
CA VAL A 172 19.82 -12.71 -8.40
C VAL A 172 18.79 -13.33 -9.35
N PRO A 173 17.80 -12.54 -9.81
CA PRO A 173 16.75 -13.04 -10.69
C PRO A 173 17.32 -13.45 -12.05
N ALA A 174 16.50 -14.17 -12.81
CA ALA A 174 16.85 -14.63 -14.14
C ALA A 174 15.72 -14.35 -15.14
N CYS A 175 16.11 -14.07 -16.37
CA CYS A 175 15.24 -14.11 -17.55
C CYS A 175 15.52 -15.40 -18.32
N PRO A 176 14.54 -15.99 -19.00
CA PRO A 176 14.78 -17.23 -19.74
C PRO A 176 15.76 -16.98 -20.89
N ALA A 177 16.68 -17.91 -21.13
CA ALA A 177 17.67 -17.80 -22.21
C ALA A 177 17.03 -17.92 -23.60
N GLU A 178 15.93 -18.66 -23.69
CA GLU A 178 15.16 -18.91 -24.91
C GLU A 178 13.67 -18.71 -24.66
N LYS A 179 12.86 -18.81 -25.72
CA LYS A 179 11.40 -18.82 -25.56
C LYS A 179 10.98 -20.12 -24.88
N ILE A 180 10.23 -19.99 -23.79
CA ILE A 180 9.79 -21.12 -22.97
C ILE A 180 8.28 -21.28 -23.01
N CYS A 181 7.82 -22.52 -22.90
CA CYS A 181 6.41 -22.86 -22.77
C CYS A 181 6.29 -23.85 -21.62
N TYR A 182 5.60 -23.47 -20.55
CA TYR A 182 5.27 -24.42 -19.48
C TYR A 182 4.29 -25.47 -20.02
N GLY A 183 4.60 -26.74 -19.79
CA GLY A 183 3.73 -27.87 -20.07
C GLY A 183 2.60 -28.00 -19.05
N MET A 184 1.86 -29.12 -19.12
CA MET A 184 0.76 -29.41 -18.20
C MET A 184 1.20 -29.64 -16.75
N MET A 185 2.46 -30.03 -16.56
CA MET A 185 3.06 -30.29 -15.26
C MET A 185 4.22 -29.32 -15.04
N PRO A 186 3.93 -28.03 -14.77
CA PRO A 186 4.97 -27.00 -14.70
C PRO A 186 6.04 -27.23 -13.63
N TRP A 187 5.78 -28.08 -12.64
CA TRP A 187 6.77 -28.51 -11.66
C TRP A 187 7.83 -29.46 -12.23
N ASN A 188 7.62 -30.07 -13.39
CA ASN A 188 8.60 -30.91 -14.09
C ASN A 188 9.48 -30.08 -15.04
N ASP A 189 9.02 -28.91 -15.44
CA ASP A 189 9.75 -28.07 -16.39
C ASP A 189 10.89 -27.34 -15.68
N ARG A 190 12.09 -27.46 -16.24
CA ARG A 190 13.28 -26.71 -15.81
C ARG A 190 13.84 -26.00 -17.03
N PHE A 191 13.94 -24.69 -16.94
CA PHE A 191 14.46 -23.86 -18.01
C PHE A 191 15.73 -23.16 -17.55
N GLU A 192 16.71 -23.06 -18.44
CA GLU A 192 17.90 -22.27 -18.18
C GLU A 192 17.57 -20.78 -18.29
N GLY A 193 18.15 -20.00 -17.36
CA GLY A 193 17.94 -18.56 -17.29
C GLY A 193 19.25 -17.80 -17.27
N VAL A 194 19.26 -16.65 -17.94
CA VAL A 194 20.32 -15.67 -17.86
C VAL A 194 20.05 -14.79 -16.64
N ARG A 195 20.97 -14.85 -15.67
CA ARG A 195 20.91 -14.03 -14.47
C ARG A 195 21.12 -12.56 -14.83
N PHE A 196 20.39 -11.68 -14.17
CA PHE A 196 20.59 -10.24 -14.30
C PHE A 196 20.59 -9.59 -12.91
N ALA A 197 21.32 -8.48 -12.79
CA ALA A 197 21.25 -7.62 -11.63
C ALA A 197 20.17 -6.56 -11.88
N PRO A 198 19.10 -6.51 -11.06
CA PRO A 198 18.17 -5.38 -11.10
C PRO A 198 18.97 -4.10 -10.85
N PRO A 199 18.67 -3.00 -11.56
CA PRO A 199 19.32 -1.75 -11.25
C PRO A 199 19.00 -1.38 -9.79
N ASP A 200 20.00 -0.88 -9.07
CA ASP A 200 19.86 -0.43 -7.67
C ASP A 200 18.63 0.50 -7.55
N GLY A 201 18.38 1.30 -8.60
CA GLY A 201 17.12 1.98 -8.85
C GLY A 201 17.10 3.39 -8.28
N GLU A 202 16.25 4.22 -8.88
CA GLU A 202 16.03 5.62 -8.48
C GLU A 202 15.45 5.72 -7.05
N PRO A 203 15.56 6.91 -6.40
CA PRO A 203 14.82 7.20 -5.16
C PRO A 203 13.35 6.77 -5.23
N PHE A 204 12.74 6.47 -4.08
CA PHE A 204 11.33 6.06 -4.07
C PHE A 204 10.46 7.11 -4.73
N THR A 205 9.58 6.68 -5.62
CA THR A 205 8.70 7.62 -6.28
C THR A 205 7.61 8.06 -5.31
N TRP A 206 7.04 9.23 -5.57
CA TRP A 206 6.00 9.77 -4.70
C TRP A 206 4.81 8.81 -4.57
N VAL A 207 4.46 8.05 -5.61
CA VAL A 207 3.39 7.05 -5.56
C VAL A 207 3.71 5.91 -4.61
N GLU A 208 4.93 5.38 -4.66
CA GLU A 208 5.40 4.32 -3.78
C GLU A 208 5.34 4.78 -2.32
N MET A 209 5.82 6.00 -2.07
CA MET A 209 5.78 6.63 -0.76
C MET A 209 4.34 6.81 -0.25
N GLN A 210 3.42 7.32 -1.08
CA GLN A 210 2.02 7.51 -0.68
C GLN A 210 1.29 6.20 -0.39
N ARG A 211 1.56 5.12 -1.15
CA ARG A 211 1.01 3.78 -0.90
C ARG A 211 1.46 3.26 0.45
N MET A 212 2.76 3.35 0.72
CA MET A 212 3.29 2.86 1.98
C MET A 212 2.81 3.71 3.16
N TRP A 213 2.80 5.03 3.00
CA TRP A 213 2.30 5.95 4.03
C TRP A 213 0.82 5.68 4.34
N ARG A 214 0.00 5.41 3.34
CA ARG A 214 -1.39 4.98 3.50
C ARG A 214 -1.51 3.69 4.32
N GLY A 215 -0.66 2.68 4.06
CA GLY A 215 -0.57 1.46 4.86
C GLY A 215 -0.30 1.74 6.35
N PHE A 216 0.68 2.59 6.65
CA PHE A 216 1.00 2.98 8.03
C PHE A 216 -0.10 3.80 8.71
N TRP A 217 -0.82 4.67 7.98
CA TRP A 217 -1.95 5.40 8.55
C TRP A 217 -3.17 4.51 8.81
N ARG A 218 -3.39 3.47 8.00
CA ARG A 218 -4.38 2.44 8.32
C ARG A 218 -4.00 1.75 9.62
N LEU A 219 -2.75 1.29 9.74
CA LEU A 219 -2.25 0.64 10.96
C LEU A 219 -2.41 1.55 12.18
N GLN A 220 -2.01 2.83 12.06
CA GLN A 220 -2.19 3.83 13.12
C GLN A 220 -3.67 3.97 13.52
N LEU A 221 -4.59 4.03 12.55
CA LEU A 221 -6.02 4.11 12.82
C LEU A 221 -6.54 2.87 13.56
N LEU A 222 -6.04 1.67 13.21
CA LEU A 222 -6.42 0.45 13.92
C LEU A 222 -6.00 0.54 15.40
N GLU A 223 -4.77 0.97 15.69
CA GLU A 223 -4.29 1.13 17.06
C GLU A 223 -5.05 2.20 17.84
N GLU A 224 -5.37 3.32 17.20
CA GLU A 224 -6.18 4.36 17.85
C GLU A 224 -7.55 3.86 18.24
N ILE A 225 -8.19 3.06 17.38
CA ILE A 225 -9.51 2.52 17.66
C ILE A 225 -9.44 1.49 18.78
N ARG A 226 -8.45 0.59 18.77
CA ARG A 226 -8.23 -0.35 19.89
C ARG A 226 -8.04 0.40 21.21
N THR A 227 -7.19 1.43 21.21
CA THR A 227 -6.90 2.23 22.40
C THR A 227 -8.14 2.99 22.88
N ALA A 228 -8.91 3.57 21.96
CA ALA A 228 -10.14 4.28 22.27
C ALA A 228 -11.26 3.36 22.76
N GLU A 229 -11.38 2.16 22.19
CA GLU A 229 -12.33 1.14 22.62
C GLU A 229 -11.99 0.61 24.02
N ALA A 230 -10.72 0.27 24.27
CA ALA A 230 -10.24 -0.16 25.58
C ALA A 230 -10.45 0.92 26.66
N ALA A 231 -10.30 2.19 26.28
CA ALA A 231 -10.57 3.34 27.16
C ALA A 231 -12.07 3.69 27.26
N GLY A 232 -12.98 2.95 26.61
CA GLY A 232 -14.42 3.21 26.64
C GLY A 232 -14.86 4.50 25.94
N ARG A 233 -13.98 5.14 25.15
CA ARG A 233 -14.21 6.47 24.55
C ARG A 233 -15.15 6.45 23.35
N LEU A 234 -15.35 5.30 22.71
CA LEU A 234 -16.10 5.21 21.46
C LEU A 234 -17.62 5.07 21.66
N GLY A 235 -18.08 4.76 22.88
CA GLY A 235 -19.50 4.50 23.15
C GLY A 235 -20.10 3.34 22.35
N TRP A 236 -19.26 2.52 21.69
CA TRP A 236 -19.67 1.39 20.89
C TRP A 236 -20.27 0.33 21.81
N ARG A 237 -21.57 0.06 21.63
CA ARG A 237 -22.25 -0.96 22.43
C ARG A 237 -21.66 -2.33 22.08
N PRO A 238 -21.48 -3.22 23.05
CA PRO A 238 -21.30 -4.65 22.76
C PRO A 238 -22.44 -5.09 21.83
N SER A 239 -22.10 -5.85 20.79
CA SER A 239 -23.13 -6.47 19.93
C SER A 239 -24.17 -7.15 20.82
N LYS A 240 -25.45 -6.92 20.56
CA LYS A 240 -26.55 -7.57 21.29
C LYS A 240 -26.67 -9.07 21.00
N ASP A 241 -25.84 -9.59 20.11
CA ASP A 241 -25.90 -10.98 19.65
C ASP A 241 -24.80 -11.81 20.34
N PRO A 242 -25.12 -12.57 21.41
CA PRO A 242 -24.14 -13.32 22.20
C PRO A 242 -23.57 -14.54 21.46
N LEU A 243 -24.11 -14.90 20.29
CA LEU A 243 -23.71 -16.08 19.51
C LEU A 243 -22.70 -15.77 18.39
N VAL A 244 -22.39 -14.49 18.16
CA VAL A 244 -21.34 -14.10 17.19
C VAL A 244 -20.10 -13.71 17.99
N PRO A 245 -19.04 -14.55 18.02
CA PRO A 245 -17.76 -14.15 18.60
C PRO A 245 -17.39 -12.80 18.00
N ARG A 246 -17.08 -11.84 18.87
CA ARG A 246 -16.62 -10.50 18.49
C ARG A 246 -15.43 -10.70 17.56
N LYS A 247 -15.64 -10.75 16.23
CA LYS A 247 -14.52 -10.69 15.29
C LYS A 247 -13.78 -9.43 15.69
N SER A 248 -12.50 -9.53 16.01
CA SER A 248 -11.72 -8.34 16.37
C SER A 248 -11.92 -7.29 15.28
N PHE A 249 -11.89 -6.01 15.66
CA PHE A 249 -11.95 -4.89 14.71
C PHE A 249 -11.04 -5.15 13.49
N GLU A 250 -9.88 -5.76 13.74
CA GLU A 250 -8.90 -6.18 12.74
C GLU A 250 -9.46 -7.23 11.81
N LYS A 251 -10.00 -8.35 12.35
CA LYS A 251 -10.56 -9.41 11.52
C LYS A 251 -11.72 -8.90 10.70
N GLN A 252 -12.57 -8.04 11.24
CA GLN A 252 -13.64 -7.41 10.47
C GLN A 252 -13.11 -6.41 9.43
N TYR A 253 -12.06 -5.66 9.74
CA TYR A 253 -11.40 -4.75 8.79
C TYR A 253 -10.71 -5.51 7.66
N PHE A 254 -10.02 -6.61 7.98
CA PHE A 254 -9.37 -7.51 7.04
C PHE A 254 -10.38 -8.29 6.21
N ASP A 255 -11.36 -8.94 6.83
CA ASP A 255 -12.48 -9.61 6.16
C ASP A 255 -13.17 -8.61 5.23
N TRP A 256 -13.38 -7.37 5.65
CA TRP A 256 -14.01 -6.37 4.79
C TRP A 256 -13.12 -5.94 3.62
N MET A 257 -11.82 -5.68 3.84
CA MET A 257 -10.86 -5.37 2.77
C MET A 257 -10.65 -6.54 1.80
N THR A 258 -11.05 -7.76 2.16
CA THR A 258 -10.92 -8.97 1.33
C THR A 258 -12.23 -9.42 0.67
N THR A 259 -13.39 -9.16 1.29
CA THR A 259 -14.69 -9.71 0.85
C THR A 259 -15.48 -8.82 -0.11
N ARG A 260 -15.18 -7.52 -0.18
CA ARG A 260 -15.84 -6.61 -1.13
C ARG A 260 -14.88 -6.23 -2.25
N ASP A 261 -15.04 -6.91 -3.39
CA ASP A 261 -14.34 -6.74 -4.67
C ASP A 261 -12.83 -7.03 -4.70
N ILE A 262 -12.44 -7.77 -5.76
CA ILE A 262 -11.07 -8.05 -6.20
C ILE A 262 -10.25 -6.75 -6.34
N ASP A 263 -10.94 -5.61 -6.50
CA ASP A 263 -10.43 -4.25 -6.60
C ASP A 263 -10.02 -3.60 -5.26
N TRP A 264 -10.01 -4.33 -4.14
CA TRP A 264 -9.42 -3.86 -2.87
C TRP A 264 -8.15 -4.60 -2.44
N GLY A 265 -7.87 -5.74 -3.06
CA GLY A 265 -6.76 -6.63 -2.71
C GLY A 265 -5.39 -5.92 -2.68
N GLY A 266 -5.09 -5.04 -3.64
CA GLY A 266 -3.79 -4.36 -3.62
C GLY A 266 -3.57 -3.47 -2.38
N THR A 267 -4.64 -2.91 -1.80
CA THR A 267 -4.52 -2.00 -0.65
C THR A 267 -4.37 -2.70 0.69
N ILE A 268 -4.89 -3.93 0.83
CA ILE A 268 -4.67 -4.75 2.03
C ILE A 268 -3.20 -5.18 2.12
N HIS A 269 -2.52 -5.39 0.97
CA HIS A 269 -1.09 -5.68 0.97
C HIS A 269 -0.23 -4.50 1.43
N GLU A 270 -0.66 -3.24 1.23
CA GLU A 270 -0.02 -2.06 1.83
C GLU A 270 -0.09 -2.10 3.37
N LEU A 271 -1.25 -2.49 3.93
CA LEU A 271 -1.39 -2.64 5.38
C LEU A 271 -0.54 -3.79 5.91
N HIS A 272 -0.64 -4.97 5.31
CA HIS A 272 0.13 -6.12 5.78
C HIS A 272 1.63 -5.88 5.70
N MET A 273 2.11 -5.17 4.68
CA MET A 273 3.53 -4.82 4.59
C MET A 273 3.95 -3.88 5.74
N ALA A 274 3.10 -2.92 6.12
CA ALA A 274 3.35 -2.07 7.29
C ALA A 274 3.31 -2.88 8.59
N GLU A 275 2.36 -3.81 8.73
CA GLU A 275 2.20 -4.67 9.90
C GLU A 275 3.39 -5.63 10.07
N GLU A 276 3.80 -6.31 9.01
CA GLU A 276 4.96 -7.20 8.97
C GLU A 276 6.23 -6.42 9.36
N PHE A 277 6.44 -5.25 8.76
CA PHE A 277 7.57 -4.39 9.11
C PHE A 277 7.57 -3.98 10.59
N VAL A 278 6.41 -3.61 11.15
CA VAL A 278 6.32 -3.26 12.57
C VAL A 278 6.61 -4.48 13.45
N LYS A 279 6.01 -5.64 13.18
CA LYS A 279 6.23 -6.88 13.96
C LYS A 279 7.68 -7.31 13.95
N GLU A 280 8.36 -7.24 12.81
CA GLU A 280 9.78 -7.58 12.70
C GLU A 280 10.65 -6.59 13.49
N THR A 281 10.40 -5.29 13.34
CA THR A 281 11.20 -4.25 14.01
C THR A 281 10.97 -4.17 15.51
N THR A 282 9.77 -4.52 16.01
CA THR A 282 9.50 -4.61 17.44
C THR A 282 9.94 -5.95 18.04
N GLY A 283 9.81 -7.05 17.30
CA GLY A 283 10.22 -8.39 17.73
C GLY A 283 11.74 -8.57 17.79
N ALA A 284 12.49 -7.97 16.86
CA ALA A 284 13.95 -8.02 16.86
C ALA A 284 14.60 -7.26 18.03
N GLY A 285 13.84 -6.41 18.75
CA GLY A 285 14.31 -5.67 19.92
C GLY A 285 14.22 -6.40 21.26
N ALA A 286 13.64 -7.61 21.32
CA ALA A 286 13.44 -8.33 22.59
C ALA A 286 14.65 -9.14 23.08
N ALA A 287 15.73 -9.25 22.30
CA ALA A 287 16.91 -10.05 22.64
C ALA A 287 18.19 -9.23 22.93
N GLY A 288 18.09 -7.90 23.10
CA GLY A 288 19.22 -7.04 23.40
C GLY A 288 18.84 -5.91 24.34
N THR A 289 19.22 -6.07 25.61
CA THR A 289 19.25 -5.06 26.69
C THR A 289 18.00 -4.22 26.89
N SER A 290 17.32 -4.52 28.01
CA SER A 290 16.39 -3.68 28.77
C SER A 290 16.56 -2.17 28.53
N ASP A 291 15.70 -1.61 27.68
CA ASP A 291 15.11 -0.29 27.89
C ASP A 291 13.59 -0.43 27.76
N GLU A 292 12.90 -0.03 28.82
CA GLU A 292 11.46 -0.16 29.00
C GLU A 292 10.67 0.44 27.83
N VAL A 293 9.68 -0.33 27.37
CA VAL A 293 8.62 0.11 26.47
C VAL A 293 7.65 1.00 27.25
N THR A 294 8.10 2.21 27.54
CA THR A 294 7.26 3.34 27.94
C THR A 294 7.70 4.54 27.10
N ALA A 295 6.77 5.40 26.69
CA ALA A 295 7.02 6.54 25.83
C ALA A 295 8.31 7.31 26.23
N PRO A 296 9.33 7.44 25.36
CA PRO A 296 10.47 8.29 25.68
C PRO A 296 10.04 9.73 25.51
N GLY A 297 9.86 10.40 26.65
CA GLY A 297 10.10 11.83 26.78
C GLY A 297 11.50 12.16 26.27
N MET A 298 11.65 13.38 25.78
CA MET A 298 12.91 13.95 25.33
C MET A 298 14.06 13.61 26.28
N ARG A 299 15.07 12.87 25.81
CA ARG A 299 16.50 13.12 26.08
C ARG A 299 17.34 12.32 25.10
N GLY A 300 18.42 12.96 24.66
CA GLY A 300 19.13 12.66 23.43
C GLY A 300 20.00 11.40 23.49
N ASN A 301 20.30 10.90 22.30
CA ASN A 301 21.68 10.76 21.84
C ASN A 301 21.68 10.67 20.31
N GLY A 302 22.79 11.12 19.72
CA GLY A 302 22.94 11.56 18.34
C GLY A 302 22.23 10.71 17.28
N MET A 303 21.23 11.32 16.65
CA MET A 303 20.60 10.78 15.45
C MET A 303 21.54 11.06 14.27
N LEU A 304 22.20 10.02 13.78
CA LEU A 304 22.81 10.04 12.44
C LEU A 304 21.69 10.39 11.45
N TRP A 305 21.80 11.58 10.88
CA TRP A 305 20.90 12.12 9.88
C TRP A 305 20.68 11.08 8.77
N PRO A 306 19.44 10.75 8.37
CA PRO A 306 19.28 10.19 7.04
C PRO A 306 19.80 11.24 6.07
N ALA A 307 20.75 10.83 5.24
CA ALA A 307 21.31 11.62 4.16
C ALA A 307 20.17 12.33 3.43
N LYS A 308 20.42 13.59 3.01
CA LYS A 308 19.55 14.45 2.20
C LYS A 308 18.39 13.64 1.62
N THR A 309 17.16 13.92 2.03
CA THR A 309 16.00 13.61 1.19
C THR A 309 16.26 14.30 -0.14
N GLU A 310 16.97 13.62 -1.04
CA GLU A 310 17.14 14.05 -2.40
C GLU A 310 15.73 14.29 -2.88
N ARG A 311 15.49 15.52 -3.36
CA ARG A 311 14.23 15.89 -4.00
C ARG A 311 13.82 14.68 -4.83
N THR A 312 12.77 13.97 -4.42
CA THR A 312 12.05 13.07 -5.31
C THR A 312 11.89 13.87 -6.59
N LYS A 313 12.47 13.41 -7.71
CA LYS A 313 12.57 14.13 -8.99
C LYS A 313 11.44 15.16 -9.09
N GLU A 314 11.80 16.44 -9.28
CA GLU A 314 10.84 17.54 -9.44
C GLU A 314 9.58 17.03 -10.15
N MET A 315 8.40 17.36 -9.58
CA MET A 315 7.05 17.00 -10.03
C MET A 315 6.81 17.36 -11.52
N LYS A 316 7.48 16.67 -12.44
CA LYS A 316 7.50 16.97 -13.88
C LYS A 316 6.38 16.29 -14.64
N SER A 317 5.53 15.51 -13.97
CA SER A 317 4.36 14.88 -14.56
C SER A 317 3.06 15.41 -13.93
N ASN A 318 2.10 15.68 -14.80
CA ASN A 318 0.78 16.20 -14.47
C ASN A 318 0.16 15.44 -13.27
N PRO A 319 -0.18 16.14 -12.14
CA PRO A 319 -0.73 15.55 -10.91
C PRO A 319 -1.92 14.60 -11.11
N VAL A 320 -2.67 14.78 -12.21
CA VAL A 320 -3.83 13.97 -12.56
C VAL A 320 -3.44 12.50 -12.80
N TRP A 321 -2.28 12.22 -13.40
CA TRP A 321 -1.83 10.85 -13.64
C TRP A 321 -1.49 10.16 -12.32
N TRP A 322 -0.75 10.80 -11.42
CA TRP A 322 -0.40 10.20 -10.13
C TRP A 322 -1.61 9.87 -9.26
N ILE A 323 -2.61 10.75 -9.23
CA ILE A 323 -3.89 10.47 -8.56
C ILE A 323 -4.53 9.22 -9.17
N ARG A 324 -4.48 9.06 -10.50
CA ARG A 324 -4.97 7.86 -11.18
C ARG A 324 -4.14 6.61 -10.85
N HIS A 325 -2.82 6.72 -10.70
CA HIS A 325 -1.95 5.62 -10.25
C HIS A 325 -2.22 5.20 -8.80
N LEU A 326 -2.69 6.11 -7.94
CA LEU A 326 -2.99 5.85 -6.53
C LEU A 326 -4.44 5.39 -6.29
N LYS A 327 -5.35 5.74 -7.21
CA LYS A 327 -6.70 5.16 -7.29
C LYS A 327 -6.63 3.68 -7.63
N ASN A 328 -5.76 3.32 -8.57
CA ASN A 328 -5.57 1.94 -8.99
C ASN A 328 -4.63 1.18 -8.05
N HIS A 329 -4.74 -0.15 -8.08
CA HIS A 329 -3.78 -1.03 -7.42
C HIS A 329 -2.36 -0.86 -7.93
N ALA A 330 -1.39 -1.43 -7.19
CA ALA A 330 -0.05 -1.56 -7.76
C ALA A 330 -0.15 -2.40 -9.02
N PRO A 331 0.60 -2.04 -10.08
CA PRO A 331 0.68 -2.90 -11.26
C PRO A 331 1.05 -4.34 -10.87
N GLY A 332 1.98 -4.51 -9.93
CA GLY A 332 2.40 -5.83 -9.43
C GLY A 332 1.31 -6.62 -8.70
N TRP A 333 0.34 -5.97 -8.03
CA TRP A 333 -0.80 -6.68 -7.43
C TRP A 333 -1.62 -7.44 -8.48
N LYS A 334 -1.99 -6.76 -9.57
CA LYS A 334 -2.84 -7.36 -10.60
C LYS A 334 -2.15 -8.55 -11.27
N VAL A 335 -0.83 -8.46 -11.48
CA VAL A 335 -0.04 -9.54 -12.07
C VAL A 335 0.11 -10.70 -11.09
N ALA A 336 0.56 -10.44 -9.85
CA ALA A 336 0.69 -11.47 -8.82
C ALA A 336 -0.63 -12.23 -8.61
N TYR A 337 -1.74 -11.51 -8.45
CA TYR A 337 -3.08 -12.10 -8.30
C TYR A 337 -3.43 -13.04 -9.45
N ARG A 338 -3.17 -12.64 -10.70
CA ARG A 338 -3.43 -13.50 -11.86
C ARG A 338 -2.54 -14.74 -11.88
N LEU A 339 -1.25 -14.54 -11.59
CA LEU A 339 -0.28 -15.62 -11.55
C LEU A 339 -0.60 -16.63 -10.44
N THR A 340 -1.17 -16.22 -9.32
CA THR A 340 -1.54 -17.14 -8.23
C THR A 340 -2.96 -17.68 -8.34
N ALA A 341 -3.89 -16.96 -8.97
CA ALA A 341 -5.30 -17.37 -9.05
C ALA A 341 -5.59 -18.32 -10.22
N ALA A 342 -4.71 -18.35 -11.23
CA ALA A 342 -4.94 -19.11 -12.44
C ALA A 342 -4.70 -20.61 -12.24
N PRO A 343 -5.66 -21.49 -12.62
CA PRO A 343 -5.44 -22.93 -12.68
C PRO A 343 -4.27 -23.25 -13.62
N GLY A 344 -3.40 -24.17 -13.21
CA GLY A 344 -2.23 -24.59 -13.99
C GLY A 344 -1.07 -23.58 -14.00
N SER A 345 -1.19 -22.42 -13.35
CA SER A 345 -0.06 -21.52 -13.21
C SER A 345 1.04 -22.15 -12.33
N PRO A 346 2.32 -22.08 -12.74
CA PRO A 346 3.45 -22.45 -11.90
C PRO A 346 3.53 -21.67 -10.59
N LEU A 347 2.81 -20.55 -10.46
CA LEU A 347 2.82 -19.70 -9.26
C LEU A 347 1.56 -19.84 -8.41
N ARG A 348 0.63 -20.75 -8.76
CA ARG A 348 -0.69 -20.88 -8.12
C ARG A 348 -0.65 -20.99 -6.59
N PHE A 349 0.29 -21.75 -6.07
CA PHE A 349 0.39 -22.06 -4.64
C PHE A 349 1.36 -21.17 -3.87
N ILE A 350 1.94 -20.16 -4.53
CA ILE A 350 2.84 -19.22 -3.87
C ILE A 350 2.03 -18.28 -2.97
N PRO A 351 2.36 -18.18 -1.67
CA PRO A 351 1.70 -17.23 -0.79
C PRO A 351 1.96 -15.78 -1.21
N MET A 352 0.94 -14.92 -1.12
CA MET A 352 1.09 -13.49 -1.40
C MET A 352 2.10 -12.78 -0.48
N SER A 353 2.43 -13.35 0.68
CA SER A 353 3.48 -12.82 1.56
C SER A 353 4.85 -12.78 0.88
N GLU A 354 5.15 -13.72 0.00
CA GLU A 354 6.44 -13.80 -0.68
C GLU A 354 6.61 -12.64 -1.67
N PHE A 355 5.54 -12.28 -2.37
CA PHE A 355 5.50 -11.10 -3.21
C PHE A 355 5.52 -9.80 -2.40
N ARG A 356 4.91 -9.78 -1.19
CA ARG A 356 4.95 -8.62 -0.28
C ARG A 356 6.37 -8.28 0.16
N LYS A 357 7.17 -9.29 0.51
CA LYS A 357 8.59 -9.13 0.89
C LYS A 357 9.36 -8.33 -0.16
N LEU A 358 9.15 -8.68 -1.43
CA LEU A 358 9.76 -8.01 -2.58
C LEU A 358 9.20 -6.62 -2.89
N GLY A 359 8.14 -6.18 -2.20
CA GLY A 359 7.53 -4.86 -2.38
C GLY A 359 6.63 -4.70 -3.61
N VAL A 360 6.31 -5.77 -4.34
CA VAL A 360 5.60 -5.67 -5.65
C VAL A 360 4.20 -5.04 -5.56
N PHE A 361 3.64 -4.94 -4.36
CA PHE A 361 2.33 -4.31 -4.12
C PHE A 361 2.38 -2.82 -3.81
N VAL A 362 3.59 -2.24 -3.68
CA VAL A 362 3.79 -0.80 -3.48
C VAL A 362 4.55 -0.16 -4.62
N TRP A 363 5.38 -0.92 -5.34
CA TRP A 363 6.15 -0.45 -6.49
C TRP A 363 5.30 0.12 -7.61
N ASP A 364 5.83 1.16 -8.23
CA ASP A 364 5.25 1.70 -9.44
C ASP A 364 5.64 0.88 -10.68
N PHE A 365 5.14 1.32 -11.83
CA PHE A 365 5.35 0.62 -13.08
C PHE A 365 6.82 0.59 -13.50
N GLU A 366 7.52 1.72 -13.36
CA GLU A 366 8.91 1.86 -13.81
C GLU A 366 9.81 0.95 -12.98
N ARG A 367 9.64 0.91 -11.65
CA ARG A 367 10.42 0.00 -10.80
C ARG A 367 10.13 -1.46 -11.11
N LEU A 368 8.88 -1.84 -11.34
CA LEU A 368 8.53 -3.21 -11.71
C LEU A 368 9.07 -3.59 -13.11
N LYS A 369 9.16 -2.64 -14.03
CA LYS A 369 9.81 -2.82 -15.33
C LYS A 369 11.32 -3.02 -15.19
N ASP A 370 11.96 -2.23 -14.33
CA ASP A 370 13.39 -2.36 -14.01
C ASP A 370 13.72 -3.69 -13.33
N MET A 371 12.77 -4.23 -12.56
CA MET A 371 12.83 -5.60 -12.02
C MET A 371 12.54 -6.70 -13.07
N GLY A 372 12.28 -6.35 -14.33
CA GLY A 372 11.88 -7.31 -15.37
C GLY A 372 10.53 -7.98 -15.13
N LEU A 373 9.76 -7.53 -14.13
CA LEU A 373 8.46 -8.09 -13.75
C LEU A 373 7.31 -7.57 -14.63
N LEU A 374 7.53 -6.45 -15.33
CA LEU A 374 6.63 -5.84 -16.31
C LEU A 374 7.39 -5.41 -17.57
N TRP A 375 6.70 -5.33 -18.70
CA TRP A 375 7.29 -4.97 -20.00
C TRP A 375 6.62 -3.73 -20.61
N TYR A 376 7.29 -3.20 -21.64
CA TYR A 376 7.16 -1.88 -22.30
C TYR A 376 5.79 -1.57 -22.94
N THR A 377 4.67 -1.68 -22.22
CA THR A 377 3.42 -1.06 -22.67
C THR A 377 3.21 0.28 -21.98
N PRO A 378 2.77 1.33 -22.70
CA PRO A 378 2.43 2.61 -22.10
C PRO A 378 1.23 2.40 -21.17
N TRP A 379 1.51 2.09 -19.91
CA TRP A 379 0.49 1.70 -18.95
C TRP A 379 -0.45 2.86 -18.69
N LYS A 380 -1.69 2.75 -19.19
CA LYS A 380 -2.78 3.58 -18.69
C LYS A 380 -3.32 2.93 -17.43
N PRO A 381 -3.56 3.66 -16.34
CA PRO A 381 -4.02 3.06 -15.09
C PRO A 381 -5.38 2.32 -15.16
N SER A 382 -6.20 2.61 -16.16
CA SER A 382 -7.46 1.89 -16.44
C SER A 382 -7.26 0.64 -17.30
N GLU A 383 -6.11 0.51 -17.95
CA GLU A 383 -5.77 -0.64 -18.78
C GLU A 383 -5.03 -1.66 -17.91
N PHE A 384 -5.24 -2.95 -18.19
CA PHE A 384 -4.43 -3.98 -17.55
C PHE A 384 -2.99 -3.78 -18.01
N PRO A 385 -2.00 -3.84 -17.10
CA PRO A 385 -0.62 -3.89 -17.55
C PRO A 385 -0.50 -5.11 -18.46
N VAL A 386 -0.32 -4.85 -19.76
CA VAL A 386 0.04 -5.89 -20.70
C VAL A 386 1.48 -6.17 -20.35
N ALA A 387 1.65 -7.30 -19.67
CA ALA A 387 2.96 -7.87 -19.50
C ALA A 387 3.36 -8.30 -20.92
N GLY A 388 4.03 -7.40 -21.66
CA GLY A 388 4.64 -7.73 -22.94
C GLY A 388 5.59 -8.93 -22.79
N GLY A 389 5.79 -9.68 -23.87
CA GLY A 389 6.52 -10.96 -23.84
C GLY A 389 5.61 -12.14 -23.51
N ASP A 390 6.06 -13.38 -23.77
CA ASP A 390 5.30 -14.62 -23.51
C ASP A 390 4.99 -14.76 -22.00
N ALA A 391 3.79 -15.18 -21.61
CA ALA A 391 3.43 -15.26 -20.18
C ALA A 391 4.28 -16.28 -19.45
N SER A 392 4.78 -17.29 -20.17
CA SER A 392 5.79 -18.21 -19.67
C SER A 392 7.07 -17.47 -19.26
N THR A 393 7.53 -16.50 -20.06
CA THR A 393 8.67 -15.64 -19.71
C THR A 393 8.41 -14.84 -18.45
N ILE A 394 7.23 -14.26 -18.31
CA ILE A 394 6.86 -13.48 -17.12
C ILE A 394 6.80 -14.38 -15.89
N VAL A 395 6.14 -15.53 -15.97
CA VAL A 395 6.08 -16.50 -14.88
C VAL A 395 7.49 -16.94 -14.46
N PHE A 396 8.38 -17.18 -15.42
CA PHE A 396 9.77 -17.54 -15.13
C PHE A 396 10.50 -16.45 -14.37
N THR A 397 10.45 -15.21 -14.84
CA THR A 397 11.11 -14.09 -14.15
C THR A 397 10.52 -13.90 -12.75
N TRP A 398 9.19 -13.95 -12.59
CA TRP A 398 8.54 -13.89 -11.29
C TRP A 398 8.94 -15.03 -10.35
N ARG A 399 9.07 -16.27 -10.86
CA ARG A 399 9.58 -17.42 -10.08
C ARG A 399 11.03 -17.23 -9.64
N SER A 400 11.86 -16.61 -10.48
CA SER A 400 13.29 -16.43 -10.20
C SER A 400 13.60 -15.52 -9.01
N TYR A 401 12.63 -14.70 -8.57
CA TYR A 401 12.75 -13.87 -7.38
C TYR A 401 12.45 -14.62 -6.07
N LEU A 402 11.89 -15.83 -6.14
CA LEU A 402 11.39 -16.57 -4.98
C LEU A 402 12.42 -17.55 -4.46
N ASP A 403 12.36 -17.82 -3.15
CA ASP A 403 13.19 -18.84 -2.53
C ASP A 403 12.88 -20.23 -3.07
N GLU A 404 13.93 -21.01 -3.32
CA GLU A 404 13.83 -22.38 -3.83
C GLU A 404 12.96 -23.27 -2.93
N ALA A 405 13.00 -23.07 -1.60
CA ALA A 405 12.16 -23.80 -0.67
C ALA A 405 10.66 -23.49 -0.85
N VAL A 406 10.33 -22.22 -1.15
CA VAL A 406 8.96 -21.78 -1.43
C VAL A 406 8.48 -22.38 -2.75
N LEU A 407 9.33 -22.35 -3.78
CA LEU A 407 9.02 -22.94 -5.09
C LEU A 407 8.76 -24.44 -4.97
N ARG A 408 9.62 -25.19 -4.26
CA ARG A 408 9.41 -26.63 -4.03
C ARG A 408 8.11 -26.92 -3.30
N ALA A 409 7.79 -26.15 -2.26
CA ALA A 409 6.53 -26.34 -1.53
C ALA A 409 5.30 -26.08 -2.42
N ALA A 410 5.35 -25.06 -3.26
CA ALA A 410 4.28 -24.77 -4.22
C ALA A 410 4.16 -25.84 -5.31
N ASP A 411 5.28 -26.32 -5.83
CA ASP A 411 5.35 -27.38 -6.85
C ASP A 411 4.80 -28.70 -6.30
N SER A 412 5.13 -29.08 -5.05
CA SER A 412 4.57 -30.26 -4.39
C SER A 412 3.04 -30.16 -4.26
N ARG A 413 2.51 -29.02 -3.82
CA ARG A 413 1.05 -28.81 -3.71
C ARG A 413 0.35 -28.84 -5.06
N ALA A 414 1.00 -28.32 -6.10
CA ALA A 414 0.48 -28.37 -7.47
C ALA A 414 0.40 -29.81 -7.98
N LYS A 415 1.42 -30.62 -7.69
CA LYS A 415 1.44 -32.03 -8.01
C LYS A 415 0.33 -32.79 -7.27
N GLU A 416 0.18 -32.58 -5.96
CA GLU A 416 -0.86 -33.21 -5.14
C GLU A 416 -2.28 -32.89 -5.65
N GLU A 417 -2.56 -31.61 -5.97
CA GLU A 417 -3.87 -31.22 -6.51
C GLU A 417 -4.14 -31.88 -7.88
N TRP A 418 -3.12 -31.95 -8.74
CA TRP A 418 -3.24 -32.57 -10.05
C TRP A 418 -3.46 -34.08 -9.95
N GLU A 419 -2.73 -34.77 -9.07
CA GLU A 419 -2.91 -36.20 -8.81
C GLU A 419 -4.30 -36.49 -8.25
N ALA A 420 -4.76 -35.71 -7.27
CA ALA A 420 -6.11 -35.84 -6.70
C ALA A 420 -7.21 -35.62 -7.75
N TYR A 421 -7.06 -34.62 -8.61
CA TYR A 421 -7.98 -34.38 -9.73
C TYR A 421 -8.00 -35.56 -10.71
N HIS A 422 -6.84 -36.12 -11.04
CA HIS A 422 -6.74 -37.28 -11.93
C HIS A 422 -7.32 -38.55 -11.32
N ASP A 423 -7.12 -38.78 -10.03
CA ASP A 423 -7.70 -39.93 -9.32
C ASP A 423 -9.23 -39.83 -9.24
N ASP A 424 -9.77 -38.64 -8.95
CA ASP A 424 -11.22 -38.38 -9.01
C ASP A 424 -11.78 -38.65 -10.42
N MET A 425 -11.12 -38.15 -11.46
CA MET A 425 -11.53 -38.38 -12.84
C MET A 425 -11.46 -39.86 -13.26
N ARG A 426 -10.39 -40.58 -12.88
CA ARG A 426 -10.26 -42.03 -13.11
C ARG A 426 -11.39 -42.80 -12.42
N SER A 427 -11.77 -42.40 -11.20
CA SER A 427 -12.86 -43.04 -10.45
C SER A 427 -14.24 -42.81 -11.05
N ARG A 428 -14.49 -41.62 -11.65
CA ARG A 428 -15.82 -41.24 -12.18
C ARG A 428 -16.09 -41.75 -13.58
N HIS A 429 -15.06 -41.84 -14.42
CA HIS A 429 -15.27 -42.03 -15.85
C HIS A 429 -14.56 -43.25 -16.45
N GLY A 430 -13.78 -44.01 -15.68
CA GLY A 430 -13.15 -45.24 -16.16
C GLY A 430 -12.16 -45.05 -17.34
N PHE A 431 -11.78 -43.81 -17.66
CA PHE A 431 -10.89 -43.51 -18.78
C PHE A 431 -9.43 -43.86 -18.47
N HIS A 432 -8.77 -44.48 -19.45
CA HIS A 432 -7.32 -44.63 -19.50
C HIS A 432 -6.64 -43.35 -20.01
N SER A 433 -5.38 -43.17 -19.62
CA SER A 433 -4.62 -41.91 -19.54
C SER A 433 -4.43 -41.09 -20.82
N GLU A 434 -4.78 -41.60 -22.00
CA GLU A 434 -4.39 -41.00 -23.28
C GLU A 434 -5.34 -39.91 -23.82
N GLU A 435 -6.57 -39.77 -23.28
CA GLU A 435 -7.52 -38.72 -23.74
C GLU A 435 -7.49 -37.43 -22.89
N PHE A 436 -6.65 -37.37 -21.86
CA PHE A 436 -6.61 -36.26 -20.88
C PHE A 436 -5.84 -35.00 -21.35
N TYR A 437 -5.26 -35.02 -22.56
CA TYR A 437 -4.47 -33.92 -23.14
C TYR A 437 -5.23 -32.60 -23.34
N VAL A 438 -6.56 -32.59 -23.25
CA VAL A 438 -7.39 -31.42 -23.59
C VAL A 438 -7.46 -30.39 -22.46
N VAL A 439 -7.38 -30.79 -21.19
CA VAL A 439 -7.59 -29.87 -20.04
C VAL A 439 -6.38 -28.96 -19.79
N GLY A 440 -5.17 -29.40 -20.15
CA GLY A 440 -3.95 -28.59 -20.11
C GLY A 440 -3.96 -27.36 -21.03
N SER A 441 -4.80 -27.40 -22.07
CA SER A 441 -4.95 -26.30 -23.01
C SER A 441 -5.62 -25.05 -22.40
N ASP A 442 -6.28 -25.18 -21.25
CA ASP A 442 -7.01 -24.07 -20.61
C ASP A 442 -6.12 -23.06 -19.89
N TRP A 443 -4.96 -23.46 -19.33
CA TRP A 443 -3.97 -22.49 -18.81
C TRP A 443 -3.39 -21.65 -19.96
N MET A 444 -2.96 -22.30 -21.05
CA MET A 444 -2.44 -21.64 -22.25
C MET A 444 -3.49 -20.75 -22.95
N ARG A 445 -4.78 -21.12 -22.86
CA ARG A 445 -5.92 -20.33 -23.35
C ARG A 445 -6.23 -19.16 -22.41
N PHE A 446 -6.19 -19.37 -21.09
CA PHE A 446 -6.36 -18.35 -20.05
C PHE A 446 -5.26 -17.28 -20.13
N VAL A 447 -4.00 -17.71 -20.26
CA VAL A 447 -2.83 -16.88 -20.50
C VAL A 447 -3.04 -15.99 -21.73
N ARG A 448 -3.40 -16.59 -22.87
CA ARG A 448 -3.61 -15.86 -24.13
C ARG A 448 -4.76 -14.86 -24.05
N GLN A 449 -5.90 -15.25 -23.49
CA GLN A 449 -7.09 -14.37 -23.43
C GLN A 449 -7.01 -13.29 -22.36
N ARG A 450 -6.48 -13.59 -21.16
CA ARG A 450 -6.56 -12.66 -20.01
C ARG A 450 -5.29 -11.85 -19.75
N MET A 451 -4.09 -12.34 -20.08
CA MET A 451 -2.87 -11.55 -19.88
C MET A 451 -2.61 -10.52 -20.98
N TYR A 452 -2.97 -10.81 -22.22
CA TYR A 452 -2.69 -9.91 -23.36
C TYR A 452 -3.82 -8.97 -23.73
N GLY A 453 -5.06 -9.21 -23.26
CA GLY A 453 -6.22 -8.44 -23.70
C GLY A 453 -6.42 -8.47 -25.22
N LEU A 454 -5.85 -9.46 -25.92
CA LEU A 454 -5.90 -9.56 -27.38
C LEU A 454 -7.14 -10.33 -27.80
N TYR A 455 -8.01 -9.62 -28.53
CA TYR A 455 -8.95 -10.17 -29.51
C TYR A 455 -8.18 -10.83 -30.67
N GLU A 456 -7.45 -11.92 -30.41
CA GLU A 456 -6.89 -12.78 -31.47
C GLU A 456 -7.68 -14.09 -31.53
N MET A 457 -8.98 -13.99 -31.81
CA MET A 457 -9.76 -15.14 -32.31
C MET A 457 -9.40 -15.47 -33.78
N ASP A 458 -8.74 -14.56 -34.47
CA ASP A 458 -8.61 -14.60 -35.93
C ASP A 458 -7.64 -15.68 -36.44
N TRP A 459 -6.64 -16.12 -35.66
CA TRP A 459 -5.64 -17.08 -36.16
C TRP A 459 -6.08 -18.55 -36.05
N ILE A 460 -6.88 -18.90 -35.03
CA ILE A 460 -7.45 -20.25 -34.90
C ILE A 460 -8.63 -20.42 -35.86
N GLU A 461 -9.43 -19.37 -36.08
CA GLU A 461 -10.45 -19.35 -37.13
C GLU A 461 -9.81 -19.48 -38.52
N LYS A 462 -8.73 -18.72 -38.80
CA LYS A 462 -7.99 -18.83 -40.06
C LYS A 462 -7.29 -20.18 -40.25
N ALA A 463 -6.75 -20.78 -39.19
CA ALA A 463 -6.18 -22.12 -39.24
C ALA A 463 -7.25 -23.20 -39.46
N ARG A 464 -8.44 -23.05 -38.86
CA ARG A 464 -9.59 -23.94 -39.13
C ARG A 464 -10.12 -23.79 -40.54
N VAL A 465 -10.18 -22.57 -41.07
CA VAL A 465 -10.56 -22.32 -42.47
C VAL A 465 -9.51 -22.85 -43.44
N ALA A 466 -8.21 -22.75 -43.13
CA ALA A 466 -7.14 -23.30 -43.96
C ALA A 466 -7.11 -24.84 -43.96
N VAL A 467 -7.44 -25.48 -42.83
CA VAL A 467 -7.56 -26.95 -42.74
C VAL A 467 -8.88 -27.46 -43.33
N ALA A 468 -9.93 -26.64 -43.40
CA ALA A 468 -11.18 -26.96 -44.08
C ALA A 468 -11.15 -26.68 -45.61
N ALA A 469 -10.14 -25.93 -46.08
CA ALA A 469 -9.94 -25.59 -47.49
C ALA A 469 -8.86 -26.46 -48.19
N ALA A 470 -8.19 -27.33 -47.42
CA ALA A 470 -7.30 -28.39 -47.92
C ALA A 470 -8.02 -29.74 -47.76
#